data_AF-A0A559IZF9-F1
#
_entry.id   AF-A0A559IZF9-F1
#
_cell.length_a   1.000
_cell.length_b   1.000
_cell.length_c   1.000
_cell.angle_alpha   90.00
_cell.angle_beta   90.00
_cell.angle_gamma   90.00
#
_symmetry.space_group_name_H-M   'P 1'
#
loop_
_entity.id
_entity.type
_entity.pdbx_description
1 polymer ?
#
loop_
_entity_poly.entity_id
_entity_poly.type
_entity_poly.pdbx_seq_one_letter_code
_entity_poly.pdbx_strand_id
1 'polypeptide(L)' 'MTAATFKKRDDLIGQTGSITRNFEIIGAREYEGGSVEIRIRDNMGNEYWTSMEDELISLD' A
#
# COMPACT_ATOMS: atom_id res chain seq x y z
N MET A 1 -19.37 21.57 -5.86
CA MET A 1 -18.62 20.32 -6.12
C MET A 1 -19.65 19.22 -6.31
N THR A 2 -19.68 18.53 -7.46
CA THR A 2 -20.67 17.48 -7.78
C THR A 2 -20.36 16.21 -6.99
N ALA A 3 -21.32 15.72 -6.20
CA ALA A 3 -21.18 14.46 -5.48
C ALA A 3 -21.13 13.29 -6.48
N ALA A 4 -20.12 12.43 -6.40
CA ALA A 4 -20.10 11.17 -7.13
C ALA A 4 -21.22 10.26 -6.60
N THR A 5 -22.13 9.82 -7.46
CA THR A 5 -23.13 8.80 -7.12
C THR A 5 -22.48 7.42 -7.18
N PHE A 6 -22.33 6.77 -6.02
CA PHE A 6 -21.84 5.40 -5.94
C PHE A 6 -23.01 4.39 -5.92
N LYS A 7 -22.83 3.25 -6.59
CA LYS A 7 -23.79 2.13 -6.57
C LYS A 7 -23.30 1.07 -5.58
N LYS A 8 -24.13 0.76 -4.59
CA LYS A 8 -23.84 -0.26 -3.58
C LYS A 8 -23.86 -1.67 -4.19
N ARG A 9 -22.92 -2.53 -3.76
CA ARG A 9 -22.85 -3.96 -4.11
C ARG A 9 -23.01 -4.82 -2.86
N ASP A 10 -24.26 -5.04 -2.48
CA ASP A 10 -24.61 -5.83 -1.30
C ASP A 10 -24.26 -7.33 -1.45
N ASP A 11 -24.12 -7.81 -2.68
CA ASP A 11 -23.76 -9.18 -3.05
C ASP A 11 -22.30 -9.57 -2.72
N LEU A 12 -21.42 -8.57 -2.55
CA LEU A 12 -20.03 -8.79 -2.14
C LEU A 12 -19.86 -8.79 -0.61
N ILE A 13 -20.87 -8.36 0.13
CA ILE A 13 -20.83 -8.23 1.59
C ILE A 13 -20.85 -9.64 2.20
N GLY A 14 -19.81 -9.97 2.96
CA GLY A 14 -19.67 -11.25 3.64
C GLY A 14 -18.85 -12.29 2.90
N GLN A 15 -18.34 -11.98 1.70
CA GLN A 15 -17.34 -12.82 1.04
C GLN A 15 -15.95 -12.54 1.60
N THR A 16 -15.14 -13.58 1.79
CA THR A 16 -13.74 -13.46 2.21
C THR A 16 -12.82 -13.55 0.99
N GLY A 17 -11.72 -12.82 1.04
CA GLY A 17 -10.64 -12.85 0.05
C GLY A 17 -9.30 -12.66 0.76
N SER A 18 -8.22 -13.11 0.14
CA SER A 18 -6.86 -12.86 0.62
C SER A 18 -6.15 -11.92 -0.35
N ILE A 19 -5.50 -10.89 0.17
CA ILE A 19 -4.65 -9.99 -0.61
C ILE A 19 -3.22 -10.23 -0.12
N THR A 20 -2.45 -11.00 -0.87
CA THR A 20 -1.01 -11.12 -0.66
C THR A 20 -0.33 -10.25 -1.71
N ARG A 21 0.37 -9.21 -1.27
CA ARG A 21 1.17 -8.34 -2.15
C ARG A 21 2.63 -8.51 -1.80
N ASN A 22 3.40 -8.94 -2.79
CA ASN A 22 4.85 -8.92 -2.72
C ASN A 22 5.33 -7.61 -3.34
N PHE A 23 6.16 -6.89 -2.61
CA PHE A 23 6.83 -5.70 -3.08
C PHE A 23 8.35 -5.87 -2.94
N GLU A 24 9.08 -5.29 -3.87
CA GLU A 24 10.54 -5.19 -3.83
C GLU A 24 10.92 -3.80 -3.33
N ILE A 25 11.77 -3.71 -2.31
CA ILE A 25 12.37 -2.44 -1.92
C ILE A 25 13.47 -2.11 -2.91
N ILE A 26 13.29 -1.03 -3.67
CA ILE A 26 14.23 -0.56 -4.70
C ILE A 26 14.99 0.70 -4.27
N GLY A 27 14.72 1.21 -3.07
CA GLY A 27 15.45 2.33 -2.47
C GLY A 27 15.00 2.61 -1.04
N ALA A 28 15.86 3.22 -0.24
CA ALA A 28 15.55 3.66 1.11
C ALA A 28 16.28 4.97 1.42
N ARG A 29 15.66 5.85 2.20
CA ARG A 29 16.27 7.09 2.71
C ARG A 29 15.84 7.32 4.15
N GLU A 30 16.79 7.77 4.95
CA GLU A 30 16.57 8.18 6.34
C GLU A 30 16.71 9.70 6.44
N TYR A 31 15.81 10.33 7.18
CA TYR A 31 15.84 11.76 7.48
C TYR A 31 16.43 12.04 8.86
N GLU A 32 16.97 13.24 9.03
CA GLU A 32 17.36 13.73 10.35
C GLU A 32 16.14 13.71 11.29
N GLY A 33 16.19 12.86 12.31
CA GLY A 33 15.05 12.56 13.19
C GLY A 33 14.63 11.09 13.20
N GLY A 34 15.22 10.24 12.34
CA GLY A 34 15.05 8.78 12.36
C GLY A 34 13.87 8.26 11.52
N SER A 35 13.18 9.12 10.78
CA SER A 35 12.12 8.69 9.86
C SER A 35 12.71 8.02 8.62
N VAL A 36 12.21 6.84 8.27
CA VAL A 36 12.64 6.06 7.10
C VAL A 36 11.55 6.02 6.05
N GLU A 37 11.87 6.46 4.84
CA GLU A 37 11.05 6.25 3.65
C GLU A 37 11.69 5.22 2.75
N ILE A 38 10.86 4.29 2.25
CA ILE A 38 11.27 3.27 1.29
C ILE A 38 10.58 3.52 -0.05
N ARG A 39 11.31 3.27 -1.13
CA ARG A 39 10.76 3.17 -2.47
C ARG A 39 10.48 1.72 -2.75
N ILE A 40 9.22 1.39 -2.97
CA ILE A 40 8.80 0.03 -3.28
C ILE A 40 8.38 -0.08 -4.73
N ARG A 41 8.67 -1.24 -5.32
CA ARG A 41 8.14 -1.71 -6.59
C ARG A 41 7.20 -2.87 -6.29
N ASP A 42 5.90 -2.66 -6.49
CA ASP A 42 4.91 -3.72 -6.35
C ASP A 42 4.99 -4.71 -7.53
N ASN A 43 4.39 -5.90 -7.40
CA ASN A 43 4.37 -6.93 -8.45
C ASN A 43 3.72 -6.47 -9.77
N MET A 44 2.97 -5.37 -9.75
CA MET A 44 2.42 -4.72 -10.95
C MET A 44 3.41 -3.75 -11.64
N GLY A 45 4.64 -3.61 -11.13
CA GLY A 45 5.65 -2.68 -11.63
C GLY A 45 5.43 -1.22 -11.23
N ASN A 46 4.46 -0.97 -10.35
CA ASN A 46 4.21 0.37 -9.81
C ASN A 46 5.29 0.72 -8.80
N GLU A 47 5.89 1.89 -8.97
CA GLU A 47 6.94 2.39 -8.08
C GLU A 47 6.45 3.62 -7.32
N TYR A 48 6.52 3.58 -6.00
CA TYR A 48 6.17 4.73 -5.17
C TYR A 48 6.98 4.74 -3.89
N TRP A 49 7.16 5.94 -3.34
CA TRP A 49 7.73 6.13 -2.01
C TRP A 49 6.62 5.98 -0.97
N THR A 50 6.92 5.27 0.11
CA THR A 50 6.04 5.10 1.26
C THR A 50 6.87 5.12 2.54
N SER A 51 6.25 5.51 3.65
CA SER A 51 6.88 5.42 4.96
C SER A 51 7.01 3.96 5.37
N MET A 52 8.16 3.60 5.96
CA MET A 52 8.40 2.25 6.48
C MET A 52 7.56 1.94 7.74
N GLU A 53 7.00 2.98 8.37
CA GLU A 53 6.15 2.90 9.57
C GLU A 53 4.71 2.42 9.27
N ASP A 54 4.39 2.02 8.04
CA ASP A 54 3.08 1.51 7.69
C ASP A 54 2.91 0.07 8.23
N GLU A 55 1.92 -0.16 9.11
CA GLU A 55 1.61 -1.45 9.75
C GLU A 55 1.34 -2.61 8.76
N LEU A 56 1.29 -2.33 7.46
CA LEU A 56 1.13 -3.33 6.38
C LEU A 56 2.47 -3.86 5.83
N ILE A 57 3.61 -3.29 6.24
CA ILE A 57 4.94 -3.65 5.73
C ILE A 57 5.65 -4.55 6.75
N SER A 58 5.44 -5.86 6.64
CA SER A 58 6.21 -6.87 7.37
C SER A 58 7.38 -7.34 6.52
N LEU A 59 8.61 -7.17 7.01
CA LEU A 59 9.81 -7.77 6.45
C LEU A 59 10.07 -9.09 7.21
N ASP A 60 10.14 -10.21 6.48
CA ASP A 60 10.61 -11.50 7.02
C ASP A 60 12.14 -11.54 7.03
#